data_AF-A0A959ADA8-F1
#
_entry.id   AF-A0A959ADA8-F1
#
_cell.length_a   1.000
_cell.length_b   1.000
_cell.length_c   1.000
_cell.angle_alpha   90.00
_cell.angle_beta   90.00
_cell.angle_gamma   90.00
#
_symmetry.space_group_name_H-M   'P 1'
#
loop_
_entity.id
_entity.type
_entity.pdbx_description
1 polymer ?
#
loop_
_entity_poly.entity_id
_entity_poly.type
_entity_poly.pdbx_seq_one_letter_code
_entity_poly.pdbx_strand_id
1 'polypeptide(L)'
;MIAMKDFMTWFPRILVMAFALFISVFALDAFSENNSIWESVTGFMIHLIPTMITLLLLMVAWNRRIFGGLLFVVWGLVFTIQFQTLRSPMLFLMFSIPLLFAGFLFIFSNAYLTRSGRA
;
A
#
# COMPACT_ATOMS: atom_id res chain seq x y z
N MET A 1 26.64 8.96 1.55
CA MET A 1 25.80 9.18 0.35
C MET A 1 25.10 7.90 -0.12
N ILE A 2 25.79 6.76 -0.15
CA ILE A 2 25.24 5.44 -0.55
C ILE A 2 24.04 5.02 0.34
N ALA A 3 24.20 5.04 1.66
CA ALA A 3 23.14 4.66 2.60
C ALA A 3 21.81 5.43 2.42
N MET A 4 21.85 6.72 2.04
CA MET A 4 20.64 7.51 1.80
C MET A 4 19.94 7.12 0.49
N LYS A 5 20.69 6.74 -0.55
CA LYS A 5 20.13 6.22 -1.81
C LYS A 5 19.43 4.88 -1.57
N ASP A 6 20.04 4.02 -0.78
CA ASP A 6 19.47 2.71 -0.41
C ASP A 6 18.21 2.90 0.43
N PHE A 7 18.25 3.78 1.43
CA PHE A 7 17.07 4.12 2.23
C PHE A 7 15.91 4.64 1.38
N MET A 8 16.15 5.64 0.51
CA MET A 8 15.10 6.17 -0.36
C MET A 8 14.59 5.18 -1.41
N THR A 9 15.36 4.13 -1.70
CA THR A 9 14.92 3.04 -2.57
C THR A 9 14.07 2.03 -1.79
N TRP A 10 14.56 1.52 -0.67
CA TRP A 10 13.94 0.39 0.02
C TRP A 10 12.82 0.79 0.98
N PHE A 11 12.92 1.93 1.65
CA PHE A 11 11.94 2.37 2.64
C PHE A 11 10.49 2.41 2.11
N PRO A 12 10.16 3.07 0.97
CA PRO A 12 8.79 3.07 0.47
C PRO A 12 8.28 1.66 0.09
N ARG A 13 9.18 0.78 -0.37
CA ARG A 13 8.82 -0.60 -0.75
C ARG A 13 8.49 -1.43 0.49
N ILE A 14 9.34 -1.35 1.51
CA ILE A 14 9.14 -2.06 2.79
C ILE A 14 7.86 -1.57 3.47
N LEU A 15 7.61 -0.24 3.47
CA LEU A 15 6.37 0.32 3.99
C LEU A 15 5.13 -0.28 3.32
N VAL A 16 5.12 -0.36 1.99
CA VAL A 16 3.99 -0.95 1.25
C VAL A 16 3.88 -2.46 1.46
N MET A 17 4.98 -3.20 1.51
CA MET A 17 4.96 -4.64 1.81
C MET A 17 4.41 -4.92 3.20
N ALA A 18 4.85 -4.14 4.20
CA ALA A 18 4.34 -4.23 5.56
C ALA A 18 2.84 -3.86 5.62
N PHE A 19 2.42 -2.81 4.90
CA PHE A 19 1.01 -2.45 4.80
C PHE A 19 0.17 -3.54 4.14
N ALA A 20 0.64 -4.14 3.04
CA ALA A 20 -0.04 -5.23 2.34
C ALA A 20 -0.22 -6.45 3.26
N LEU A 21 0.81 -6.81 4.03
CA LEU A 21 0.72 -7.86 5.05
C LEU A 21 -0.30 -7.48 6.14
N PHE A 22 -0.24 -6.26 6.65
CA PHE A 22 -1.18 -5.76 7.66
C PHE A 22 -2.64 -5.86 7.20
N ILE A 23 -2.98 -5.36 6.00
CA ILE A 23 -4.36 -5.42 5.50
C ILE A 23 -4.79 -6.85 5.14
N SER A 24 -3.87 -7.75 4.78
CA SER A 24 -4.20 -9.15 4.47
C SER A 24 -4.71 -9.93 5.68
N VAL A 25 -4.29 -9.56 6.90
CA VAL A 25 -4.75 -10.21 8.13
C VAL A 25 -6.26 -10.04 8.32
N PHE A 26 -6.82 -8.91 7.87
CA PHE A 26 -8.26 -8.67 7.96
C PHE A 26 -9.07 -9.65 7.11
N ALA A 27 -8.52 -10.21 6.04
CA ALA A 27 -9.23 -11.20 5.23
C ALA A 27 -9.60 -12.48 5.99
N LEU A 28 -8.94 -12.75 7.13
CA LEU A 28 -9.27 -13.87 8.00
C LEU A 28 -10.65 -13.73 8.66
N ASP A 29 -11.26 -12.54 8.65
CA ASP A 29 -12.62 -12.32 9.15
C ASP A 29 -13.71 -13.06 8.34
N ALA A 30 -13.38 -13.51 7.13
CA ALA A 30 -14.27 -14.32 6.30
C ALA A 30 -14.54 -15.73 6.86
N PHE A 31 -13.68 -16.24 7.73
CA PHE A 31 -13.85 -17.53 8.38
C PHE A 31 -14.74 -17.38 9.61
N SER A 32 -15.98 -17.87 9.53
CA SER A 32 -16.94 -17.85 10.63
C SER A 32 -17.61 -19.22 10.80
N GLU A 33 -18.04 -19.55 12.03
CA GLU A 33 -18.63 -20.85 12.36
C GLU A 33 -19.93 -21.17 11.58
N ASN A 34 -20.62 -20.15 11.08
CA ASN A 34 -21.88 -20.29 10.36
C ASN A 34 -21.69 -20.47 8.83
N ASN A 35 -20.48 -20.27 8.32
CA ASN A 35 -20.19 -20.37 6.89
C ASN A 35 -19.75 -21.79 6.54
N SER A 36 -20.18 -22.27 5.38
CA SER A 36 -19.53 -23.41 4.75
C SER A 36 -18.07 -23.10 4.40
N ILE A 37 -17.28 -24.15 4.16
CA ILE A 37 -15.88 -24.01 3.74
C ILE A 37 -15.79 -23.17 2.45
N TRP A 38 -16.68 -23.38 1.49
CA TRP A 38 -16.67 -22.65 0.22
C TRP A 38 -17.03 -21.18 0.37
N GLU A 39 -18.00 -20.85 1.23
CA GLU A 39 -18.34 -19.45 1.55
C GLU A 39 -17.18 -18.74 2.25
N SER A 40 -16.49 -19.42 3.17
CA SER A 40 -15.32 -18.85 3.85
C SER A 40 -14.16 -18.60 2.89
N VAL A 41 -13.86 -19.57 2.02
CA VAL A 41 -12.78 -19.43 1.02
C VAL A 41 -13.08 -18.32 0.01
N THR A 42 -14.33 -18.24 -0.47
CA THR A 42 -14.73 -17.18 -1.42
C THR A 42 -14.71 -15.81 -0.76
N GLY A 43 -15.22 -15.69 0.46
CA GLY A 43 -15.11 -14.47 1.26
C GLY A 43 -13.66 -14.05 1.47
N PHE A 44 -12.78 -14.97 1.85
CA PHE A 44 -11.35 -14.70 2.06
C PHE A 44 -10.68 -14.16 0.78
N MET A 45 -10.97 -14.76 -0.38
CA MET A 45 -10.43 -14.29 -1.67
C MET A 45 -10.91 -12.89 -2.03
N ILE A 46 -12.16 -12.55 -1.71
CA ILE A 46 -12.71 -11.21 -1.92
C ILE A 46 -12.02 -10.20 -0.99
N HIS A 47 -11.83 -10.55 0.28
CA HIS A 47 -11.17 -9.65 1.24
C HIS A 47 -9.67 -9.48 0.98
N LEU A 48 -9.04 -10.37 0.20
CA LEU A 48 -7.67 -10.19 -0.29
C LEU A 48 -7.54 -9.25 -1.49
N ILE A 49 -8.64 -8.83 -2.14
CA ILE A 49 -8.59 -7.93 -3.30
C ILE A 49 -7.81 -6.64 -2.99
N PRO A 50 -8.04 -5.93 -1.86
CA PRO A 50 -7.26 -4.75 -1.51
C PRO A 50 -5.76 -5.02 -1.38
N THR A 51 -5.37 -6.18 -0.83
CA THR A 51 -3.97 -6.63 -0.76
C THR A 51 -3.40 -6.85 -2.15
N MET A 52 -4.11 -7.59 -3.01
CA MET A 52 -3.64 -7.89 -4.37
C MET A 52 -3.45 -6.60 -5.20
N ILE A 53 -4.40 -5.67 -5.13
CA ILE A 53 -4.27 -4.37 -5.80
C ILE A 53 -3.04 -3.63 -5.27
N THR A 54 -2.86 -3.55 -3.95
CA THR A 54 -1.70 -2.89 -3.32
C THR A 54 -0.37 -3.48 -3.83
N LEU A 55 -0.26 -4.81 -3.94
CA LEU A 55 0.94 -5.48 -4.47
C LEU A 55 1.16 -5.23 -5.96
N LEU A 56 0.09 -5.19 -6.77
CA LEU A 56 0.19 -4.84 -8.19
C LEU A 56 0.67 -3.41 -8.38
N LEU A 57 0.17 -2.47 -7.58
CA LEU A 57 0.65 -1.07 -7.59
C LEU A 57 2.14 -0.99 -7.18
N LEU A 58 2.57 -1.79 -6.21
CA LEU A 58 3.98 -1.89 -5.81
C LEU A 58 4.86 -2.40 -6.96
N MET A 59 4.41 -3.41 -7.70
CA MET A 59 5.12 -3.94 -8.86
C MET A 59 5.34 -2.85 -9.93
N VAL A 60 4.31 -2.02 -10.19
CA VAL A 60 4.43 -0.87 -11.10
C VAL A 60 5.41 0.18 -10.55
N ALA A 61 5.29 0.50 -9.26
CA ALA A 61 6.16 1.47 -8.58
C ALA A 61 7.63 1.04 -8.52
N TRP A 62 7.91 -0.26 -8.67
CA TRP A 62 9.26 -0.81 -8.59
C TRP A 62 10.22 -0.22 -9.62
N ASN A 63 9.73 -0.05 -10.85
CA ASN A 63 10.50 0.51 -11.97
C ASN A 63 10.03 1.91 -12.38
N ARG A 64 8.74 2.24 -12.17
CA ARG A 64 8.16 3.55 -12.52
C ARG A 64 7.74 4.32 -11.28
N ARG A 65 8.72 4.82 -10.54
CA ARG A 65 8.52 5.44 -9.20
C ARG A 65 7.49 6.56 -9.18
N ILE A 66 7.54 7.53 -10.11
CA ILE A 66 6.56 8.63 -10.15
C ILE A 66 5.15 8.10 -10.42
N PHE A 67 5.00 7.28 -11.46
CA PHE A 67 3.69 6.75 -11.84
C PHE A 67 3.10 5.86 -10.74
N GLY A 68 3.89 4.95 -10.18
CA GLY A 68 3.49 4.14 -9.03
C GLY A 68 3.16 4.98 -7.80
N GLY A 69 3.91 6.05 -7.53
CA GLY A 69 3.61 6.97 -6.44
C GLY A 69 2.26 7.68 -6.61
N LEU A 70 1.93 8.13 -7.83
CA LEU A 70 0.61 8.69 -8.13
C LEU A 70 -0.51 7.65 -7.94
N LEU A 71 -0.29 6.41 -8.38
CA LEU A 71 -1.24 5.33 -8.16
C LEU A 71 -1.47 5.05 -6.67
N PHE A 72 -0.42 5.10 -5.84
CA PHE A 72 -0.55 4.95 -4.39
C PHE A 72 -1.29 6.12 -3.73
N VAL A 73 -1.11 7.36 -4.21
CA VAL A 73 -1.91 8.50 -3.75
C VAL A 73 -3.39 8.27 -4.06
N VAL A 74 -3.70 7.91 -5.31
CA VAL A 74 -5.09 7.59 -5.71
C VAL A 74 -5.64 6.43 -4.88
N TRP A 75 -4.85 5.38 -4.65
CA TRP A 75 -5.27 4.23 -3.86
C TRP A 75 -5.55 4.58 -2.38
N GLY A 76 -4.72 5.44 -1.78
CA GLY A 76 -4.98 5.99 -0.44
C GLY A 76 -6.26 6.84 -0.38
N LEU A 77 -6.56 7.60 -1.44
CA LEU A 77 -7.83 8.34 -1.54
C LEU A 77 -9.02 7.40 -1.70
N VAL A 78 -8.89 6.33 -2.51
CA VAL A 78 -9.92 5.28 -2.64
C VAL A 78 -10.20 4.65 -1.29
N PHE A 79 -9.16 4.28 -0.54
CA PHE A 79 -9.31 3.78 0.84
C PHE A 79 -10.06 4.78 1.73
N THR A 80 -9.67 6.05 1.65
CA THR A 80 -10.27 7.13 2.44
C THR A 80 -11.77 7.28 2.18
N ILE A 81 -12.18 7.24 0.92
CA ILE A 81 -13.56 7.46 0.50
C ILE A 81 -14.38 6.18 0.70
N GLN A 82 -13.89 5.03 0.22
CA GLN A 82 -14.65 3.78 0.20
C GLN A 82 -14.84 3.20 1.61
N PHE A 83 -13.81 3.26 2.44
CA PHE A 83 -13.88 2.80 3.84
C PHE A 83 -14.20 3.93 4.83
N GLN A 84 -14.51 5.14 4.33
CA GLN A 84 -14.94 6.29 5.13
C GLN A 84 -13.99 6.60 6.30
N THR A 85 -12.68 6.44 6.08
CA THR A 85 -11.69 6.47 7.15
C THR A 85 -11.60 7.83 7.85
N LEU A 86 -12.00 8.92 7.19
CA LEU A 86 -12.02 10.28 7.78
C LEU A 86 -12.96 10.40 8.99
N ARG A 87 -13.91 9.47 9.16
CA ARG A 87 -14.80 9.45 10.32
C ARG A 87 -14.08 9.13 11.63
N SER A 88 -12.87 8.57 11.57
CA SER A 88 -12.05 8.24 12.72
C SER A 88 -10.59 8.57 12.43
N PRO A 89 -9.95 9.46 13.22
CA PRO A 89 -8.52 9.74 13.06
C PRO A 89 -7.66 8.46 13.08
N MET A 90 -8.06 7.46 13.88
CA MET A 90 -7.38 6.18 13.96
C MET A 90 -7.47 5.40 12.64
N LEU A 91 -8.68 5.27 12.05
CA LEU A 91 -8.84 4.57 10.77
C LEU A 91 -8.08 5.28 9.64
N PHE A 92 -8.12 6.62 9.61
CA PHE A 92 -7.36 7.38 8.63
C PHE A 92 -5.85 7.16 8.76
N LEU A 93 -5.33 7.16 10.00
CA LEU A 93 -3.92 6.92 10.28
C LEU A 93 -3.48 5.49 9.95
N MET A 94 -4.33 4.50 10.20
CA MET A 94 -4.00 3.09 9.97
C MET A 94 -4.09 2.68 8.49
N PHE A 95 -5.06 3.20 7.75
CA PHE A 95 -5.36 2.69 6.41
C PHE A 95 -4.98 3.66 5.29
N SER A 96 -5.27 4.95 5.45
CA SER A 96 -5.07 5.92 4.38
C SER A 96 -3.68 6.54 4.37
N ILE A 97 -3.17 6.90 5.56
CA ILE A 97 -1.86 7.54 5.69
C ILE A 97 -0.72 6.67 5.14
N PRO A 98 -0.61 5.35 5.43
CA PRO A 98 0.50 4.55 4.91
C PRO A 98 0.56 4.54 3.39
N LEU A 99 -0.60 4.48 2.71
CA LEU A 99 -0.72 4.51 1.26
C LEU A 99 -0.37 5.89 0.68
N LEU A 100 -0.95 6.96 1.22
CA LEU A 100 -0.65 8.33 0.79
C LEU A 100 0.83 8.66 0.99
N PHE A 101 1.37 8.32 2.16
CA PHE A 101 2.75 8.54 2.51
C PHE A 101 3.70 7.73 1.61
N ALA A 102 3.41 6.45 1.35
CA ALA A 102 4.15 5.67 0.37
C ALA A 102 4.14 6.31 -1.02
N GLY A 103 2.99 6.83 -1.46
CA GLY A 103 2.86 7.55 -2.72
C GLY A 103 3.80 8.74 -2.83
N PHE A 104 3.80 9.60 -1.81
CA PHE A 104 4.73 10.73 -1.73
C PHE A 104 6.19 10.26 -1.69
N LEU A 105 6.52 9.25 -0.90
CA LEU A 105 7.88 8.71 -0.82
C LEU A 105 8.38 8.17 -2.17
N PHE A 106 7.55 7.49 -2.95
CA PHE A 106 7.94 7.02 -4.29
C PHE A 106 8.24 8.20 -5.23
N ILE A 107 7.43 9.27 -5.19
CA ILE A 107 7.66 10.47 -6.00
C ILE A 107 8.97 11.17 -5.59
N PHE A 108 9.17 11.39 -4.28
CA PHE A 108 10.39 12.03 -3.76
C PHE A 108 11.65 11.19 -3.98
N SER A 109 11.54 9.87 -3.83
CA SER A 109 12.61 8.91 -4.10
C SER A 109 13.15 9.04 -5.51
N ASN A 110 12.28 9.25 -6.50
CA ASN A 110 12.70 9.49 -7.88
C ASN A 110 13.54 10.78 -8.00
N ALA A 111 13.04 11.90 -7.47
CA ALA A 111 13.72 13.18 -7.53
C ALA A 111 15.12 13.13 -6.86
N TYR A 112 15.23 12.45 -5.72
CA TYR A 112 16.50 12.30 -4.99
C TYR A 112 17.51 11.44 -5.76
N LEU A 113 17.08 10.30 -6.32
CA LEU A 113 17.98 9.42 -7.07
C LEU A 113 18.43 10.02 -8.40
N THR A 114 17.55 10.71 -9.12
CA THR A 114 17.93 11.34 -10.40
C THR A 114 18.95 12.46 -10.20
N ARG A 115 18.84 13.23 -9.11
CA ARG A 115 19.81 14.29 -8.79
C ARG A 115 21.17 13.73 -8.34
N SER A 116 21.15 12.67 -7.55
CA SER A 116 22.37 12.08 -6.98
C SER A 116 23.15 11.15 -7.93
N GLY A 117 22.62 10.88 -9.12
CA GLY A 117 23.35 10.21 -10.21
C GLY A 117 23.93 11.19 -11.25
N ARG A 118 23.70 12.50 -11.10
CA ARG A 118 24.26 13.57 -11.96
C ARG A 118 25.43 14.33 -11.30
N ALA A 119 25.78 13.97 -10.07
CA ALA A 119 26.93 14.48 -9.33
C ALA A 119 27.97 13.36 -9.23
#